data_AF-A0A914G7P9-F1
#
_entry.id   AF-A0A914G7P9-F1
#
_cell.length_a   1.000
_cell.length_b   1.000
_cell.length_c   1.000
_cell.angle_alpha   90.00
_cell.angle_beta   90.00
_cell.angle_gamma   90.00
#
_symmetry.space_group_name_H-M   'P 1'
#
loop_
_entity.id
_entity.type
_entity.pdbx_description
1 polymer ?
#
loop_
_entity_poly.entity_id
_entity_poly.type
_entity_poly.pdbx_seq_one_letter_code
_entity_poly.pdbx_strand_id
1 'polypeptide(L)'
;MDSKVDEKVTFTQAQINKGQIRLEHTPLSNDDRFDVLVFGIDGGQTKALSIRIEPLALNLFNHTDITYEQGTTYVVLNRHHLGAHSNGDRSKIIYNITKPPENGTFYWVAGEKEAQQFTQKNIDDGDILYAQVELNAYQDSFEFTLGNEEMEMLQKKSNIIVLPKIETQDLISDAKTITQVNDGFLNASALVVIHN
;
A
#
# COMPACT_ATOMS: atom_id res chain seq x y z
N MET A 1 2.36 34.31 -21.05
CA MET A 1 2.51 33.60 -22.33
C MET A 1 2.51 32.13 -21.97
N ASP A 2 1.49 31.32 -22.22
CA ASP A 2 0.43 31.40 -23.21
C ASP A 2 -0.74 30.55 -22.65
N SER A 3 -1.79 31.17 -22.09
CA SER A 3 -2.98 30.42 -21.70
C SER A 3 -3.79 30.20 -22.97
N LYS A 4 -3.68 29.00 -23.54
CA LYS A 4 -4.60 28.53 -24.58
C LYS A 4 -6.02 28.88 -24.13
N VAL A 5 -6.69 29.69 -24.94
CA VAL A 5 -8.10 30.03 -24.77
C VAL A 5 -8.87 28.72 -24.79
N ASP A 6 -9.30 28.28 -23.61
CA ASP A 6 -10.05 27.05 -23.47
C ASP A 6 -11.41 27.26 -24.16
N GLU A 7 -11.77 26.27 -24.95
CA GLU A 7 -12.86 26.33 -25.92
C GLU A 7 -14.17 26.72 -25.22
N LYS A 8 -15.00 27.56 -25.84
CA LYS A 8 -16.34 27.86 -25.30
C LYS A 8 -17.18 26.58 -25.35
N VAL A 9 -17.15 25.79 -24.29
CA VAL A 9 -17.94 24.56 -24.19
C VAL A 9 -19.40 24.94 -23.94
N THR A 10 -20.27 24.56 -24.87
CA THR A 10 -21.73 24.67 -24.71
C THR A 10 -22.30 23.28 -24.41
N PHE A 11 -23.14 23.19 -23.39
CA PHE A 11 -23.79 21.95 -23.00
C PHE A 11 -25.26 22.19 -22.63
N THR A 12 -26.04 21.12 -22.63
CA THR A 12 -27.47 21.13 -22.28
C THR A 12 -27.71 20.48 -20.92
N GLN A 13 -28.85 20.79 -20.30
CA GLN A 13 -29.25 20.13 -19.05
C GLN A 13 -29.36 18.61 -19.20
N ALA A 14 -29.77 18.12 -20.37
CA ALA A 14 -29.84 16.69 -20.65
C ALA A 14 -28.46 16.01 -20.59
N GLN A 15 -27.39 16.68 -21.01
CA GLN A 15 -26.02 16.17 -20.93
C GLN A 15 -25.51 16.13 -19.49
N ILE A 16 -25.82 17.14 -18.67
CA ILE A 16 -25.55 17.10 -17.22
C ILE A 16 -26.29 15.92 -16.57
N ASN A 17 -27.59 15.77 -16.84
CA ASN A 17 -28.41 14.71 -16.25
C ASN A 17 -27.93 13.30 -16.65
N LYS A 18 -27.27 13.16 -17.80
CA LYS A 18 -26.66 11.90 -18.26
C LYS A 18 -25.23 11.70 -17.76
N GLY A 19 -24.68 12.62 -16.95
CA GLY A 19 -23.31 12.54 -16.43
C GLY A 19 -22.21 12.69 -17.50
N GLN A 20 -22.52 13.38 -18.61
CA GLN A 20 -21.60 13.54 -19.75
C GLN A 20 -20.65 14.72 -19.60
N ILE A 21 -20.93 15.63 -18.65
CA ILE A 21 -20.08 16.78 -18.34
C ILE A 21 -19.25 16.42 -17.11
N ARG A 22 -17.94 16.61 -17.20
CA ARG A 22 -16.99 16.35 -16.12
C ARG A 22 -16.06 17.54 -16.00
N LEU A 23 -15.70 17.86 -14.76
CA LEU A 23 -14.65 18.80 -14.45
C LEU A 23 -13.43 18.00 -14.04
N GLU A 24 -12.30 18.27 -14.68
CA GLU A 24 -11.00 17.80 -14.25
C GLU A 24 -10.26 18.99 -13.67
N HIS A 25 -9.75 18.83 -12.46
CA HIS A 25 -8.95 19.84 -11.80
C HIS A 25 -7.55 19.27 -11.64
N THR A 26 -6.56 19.95 -12.23
CA THR A 26 -5.15 19.64 -12.04
C THR A 26 -4.57 20.72 -11.16
N PRO A 27 -4.26 20.44 -9.88
CA PRO A 27 -3.77 21.48 -8.99
C PRO A 27 -2.41 22.01 -9.49
N LEU A 28 -2.32 23.33 -9.67
CA LEU A 28 -1.07 24.01 -10.04
C LEU A 28 -0.24 24.37 -8.79
N SER A 29 -0.87 24.38 -7.61
CA SER A 29 -0.22 24.56 -6.31
C SER A 29 -1.10 24.02 -5.17
N ASN A 30 -0.52 23.75 -4.00
CA ASN A 30 -1.25 23.30 -2.81
C ASN A 30 -2.24 24.34 -2.25
N ASP A 31 -2.24 25.58 -2.77
CA ASP A 31 -3.09 26.69 -2.31
C ASP A 31 -4.35 26.92 -3.18
N ASP A 32 -4.52 26.24 -4.32
CA ASP A 32 -5.71 26.34 -5.17
C ASP A 32 -6.88 25.53 -4.60
N ARG A 33 -7.43 26.01 -3.48
CA ARG A 33 -8.57 25.36 -2.79
C ARG A 33 -9.93 25.78 -3.33
N PHE A 34 -9.97 26.74 -4.25
CA PHE A 34 -11.22 27.28 -4.79
C PHE A 34 -11.09 27.60 -6.28
N ASP A 35 -12.13 27.25 -7.02
CA ASP A 35 -12.29 27.61 -8.43
C ASP A 35 -13.73 28.10 -8.66
N VAL A 36 -13.95 28.82 -9.77
CA VAL A 36 -15.27 29.36 -10.13
C VAL A 36 -15.53 29.13 -11.60
N LEU A 37 -16.54 28.30 -11.89
CA LEU A 37 -17.08 28.18 -13.24
C LEU A 37 -18.18 29.18 -13.47
N VAL A 38 -18.04 30.00 -14.51
CA VAL A 38 -19.04 30.98 -14.93
C VAL A 38 -19.71 30.48 -16.21
N PHE A 39 -21.04 30.35 -16.19
CA PHE A 39 -21.81 29.88 -17.34
C PHE A 39 -22.88 30.90 -17.74
N GLY A 40 -22.97 31.11 -19.06
CA GLY A 40 -24.06 31.84 -19.68
C GLY A 40 -25.26 30.91 -19.88
N ILE A 41 -26.44 31.42 -19.61
CA ILE A 41 -27.72 30.75 -19.82
C ILE A 41 -28.40 31.44 -21.01
N ASP A 42 -29.04 30.65 -21.88
CA ASP A 42 -29.90 31.16 -22.94
C ASP A 42 -30.90 32.18 -22.37
N GLY A 43 -30.97 33.37 -22.98
CA GLY A 43 -31.68 34.52 -22.42
C GLY A 43 -30.78 35.57 -21.74
N GLY A 44 -29.45 35.41 -21.82
CA GLY A 44 -28.48 36.44 -21.48
C GLY A 44 -28.14 36.57 -19.99
N GLN A 45 -28.60 35.62 -19.16
CA GLN A 45 -28.21 35.57 -17.76
C GLN A 45 -26.89 34.84 -17.57
N THR A 46 -26.12 35.26 -16.57
CA THR A 46 -24.89 34.58 -16.16
C THR A 46 -25.05 34.07 -14.74
N LYS A 47 -24.54 32.86 -14.49
CA LYS A 47 -24.45 32.27 -13.15
C LYS A 47 -23.02 31.79 -12.89
N ALA A 48 -22.67 31.73 -11.63
CA ALA A 48 -21.38 31.22 -11.17
C ALA A 48 -21.62 30.02 -10.26
N LEU A 49 -20.79 28.99 -10.43
CA LEU A 49 -20.68 27.84 -9.55
C LEU A 49 -19.33 27.94 -8.84
N SER A 50 -19.36 28.12 -7.52
CA SER A 50 -18.17 28.03 -6.69
C SER A 50 -17.81 26.56 -6.46
N ILE A 51 -16.57 26.22 -6.73
CA ILE A 51 -16.00 24.88 -6.55
C ILE A 51 -14.99 24.98 -5.42
N ARG A 52 -15.09 24.05 -4.47
CA ARG A 52 -14.09 23.88 -3.42
C ARG A 52 -13.29 22.62 -3.73
N ILE A 53 -11.98 22.78 -3.79
CA ILE A 53 -11.03 21.70 -4.04
C ILE A 53 -10.44 21.31 -2.69
N GLU A 54 -10.64 20.05 -2.31
CA GLU A 54 -9.98 19.50 -1.13
C GLU A 54 -8.57 19.05 -1.53
N PRO A 55 -7.53 19.38 -0.74
CA PRO A 55 -6.20 18.85 -0.96
C PRO A 55 -6.23 17.33 -1.07
N LEU A 56 -5.34 16.76 -1.88
CA LEU A 56 -5.16 15.32 -1.82
C LEU A 56 -4.78 14.92 -0.39
N ALA A 57 -5.30 13.78 0.03
CA ALA A 57 -5.06 13.14 1.30
C ALA A 57 -4.51 11.75 1.03
N LEU A 58 -3.52 11.33 1.83
CA LEU A 58 -2.88 10.02 1.73
C LEU A 58 -2.73 9.44 3.14
N ASN A 59 -3.22 8.22 3.32
CA ASN A 59 -3.13 7.52 4.60
C ASN A 59 -2.79 6.05 4.40
N LEU A 60 -1.89 5.52 5.23
CA LEU A 60 -1.59 4.09 5.33
C LEU A 60 -2.44 3.52 6.47
N PHE A 61 -3.63 3.02 6.13
CA PHE A 61 -4.60 2.55 7.12
C PHE A 61 -4.31 1.13 7.61
N ASN A 62 -3.67 0.31 6.78
CA ASN A 62 -3.16 -1.00 7.16
C ASN A 62 -1.63 -0.99 7.04
N HIS A 63 -0.97 -1.29 8.16
CA HIS A 63 0.48 -1.36 8.26
C HIS A 63 0.84 -2.38 9.34
N THR A 64 0.75 -3.67 8.98
CA THR A 64 1.09 -4.75 9.89
C THR A 64 2.51 -5.25 9.64
N ASP A 65 3.05 -6.02 10.59
CA ASP A 65 4.21 -6.85 10.28
C ASP A 65 3.85 -7.83 9.15
N ILE A 66 4.81 -8.05 8.26
CA ILE A 66 4.70 -9.02 7.18
C ILE A 66 5.18 -10.35 7.75
N THR A 67 4.29 -11.33 7.89
CA THR A 67 4.61 -12.60 8.55
C THR A 67 4.48 -13.78 7.59
N TYR A 68 5.35 -14.78 7.73
CA TYR A 68 5.23 -16.07 7.04
C TYR A 68 5.84 -17.19 7.89
N GLU A 69 5.37 -18.42 7.70
CA GLU A 69 5.85 -19.57 8.48
C GLU A 69 7.23 -20.03 8.02
N GLN A 70 8.06 -20.42 8.99
CA GLN A 70 9.34 -21.08 8.77
C GLN A 70 9.17 -22.31 7.87
N GLY A 71 10.10 -22.46 6.92
CA GLY A 71 10.00 -23.45 5.84
C GLY A 71 9.37 -22.88 4.57
N THR A 72 8.66 -21.75 4.65
CA THR A 72 8.33 -20.90 3.50
C THR A 72 9.46 -19.88 3.34
N THR A 73 9.94 -19.66 2.11
CA THR A 73 11.05 -18.72 1.83
C THR A 73 10.57 -17.40 1.23
N TYR A 74 9.26 -17.23 1.05
CA TYR A 74 8.69 -16.02 0.47
C TYR A 74 7.27 -15.73 0.97
N VAL A 75 6.82 -14.50 0.80
CA VAL A 75 5.46 -14.05 1.12
C VAL A 75 4.99 -13.03 0.10
N VAL A 76 3.78 -13.23 -0.42
CA VAL A 76 3.14 -12.27 -1.33
C VAL A 76 2.53 -11.14 -0.51
N LEU A 77 2.84 -9.90 -0.89
CA LEU A 77 2.30 -8.71 -0.26
C LEU A 77 0.81 -8.58 -0.59
N ASN A 78 0.05 -8.07 0.37
CA ASN A 78 -1.37 -7.78 0.21
C ASN A 78 -1.75 -6.55 1.03
N ARG A 79 -2.99 -6.09 0.87
CA ARG A 79 -3.52 -4.89 1.55
C ARG A 79 -3.57 -4.97 3.08
N HIS A 80 -3.44 -6.14 3.69
CA HIS A 80 -3.33 -6.26 5.16
C HIS A 80 -1.92 -5.89 5.62
N HIS A 81 -0.90 -6.32 4.86
CA HIS A 81 0.48 -5.91 5.11
C HIS A 81 0.66 -4.40 4.91
N LEU A 82 0.25 -3.91 3.74
CA LEU A 82 0.40 -2.52 3.31
C LEU A 82 -0.84 -2.07 2.55
N GLY A 83 -1.71 -1.32 3.24
CA GLY A 83 -2.94 -0.78 2.66
C GLY A 83 -2.99 0.73 2.81
N ALA A 84 -2.77 1.44 1.71
CA ALA A 84 -2.94 2.88 1.60
C ALA A 84 -4.26 3.26 0.92
N HIS A 85 -4.72 4.45 1.25
CA HIS A 85 -5.90 5.10 0.68
C HIS A 85 -5.58 6.56 0.36
N SER A 86 -6.19 7.05 -0.72
CA SER A 86 -6.21 8.46 -1.09
C SER A 86 -7.61 8.86 -1.54
N ASN A 87 -7.97 10.13 -1.33
CA ASN A 87 -9.18 10.74 -1.90
C ASN A 87 -9.04 11.00 -3.42
N GLY A 88 -7.84 10.86 -3.99
CA GLY A 88 -7.60 10.82 -5.43
C GLY A 88 -7.57 9.41 -6.00
N ASP A 89 -6.87 9.23 -7.12
CA ASP A 89 -6.69 7.91 -7.73
C ASP A 89 -5.76 7.04 -6.87
N ARG A 90 -6.34 6.06 -6.18
CA ARG A 90 -5.62 5.11 -5.33
C ARG A 90 -4.58 4.29 -6.11
N SER A 91 -4.77 4.07 -7.41
CA SER A 91 -3.79 3.34 -8.24
C SER A 91 -2.49 4.10 -8.47
N LYS A 92 -2.52 5.44 -8.31
CA LYS A 92 -1.34 6.31 -8.38
C LYS A 92 -0.55 6.40 -7.07
N ILE A 93 -0.97 5.71 -6.02
CA ILE A 93 -0.19 5.64 -4.79
C ILE A 93 1.01 4.73 -5.02
N ILE A 94 2.20 5.28 -4.85
CA ILE A 94 3.48 4.62 -5.07
C ILE A 94 4.17 4.37 -3.72
N TYR A 95 4.65 3.15 -3.56
CA TYR A 95 5.59 2.72 -2.55
C TYR A 95 6.97 2.71 -3.17
N ASN A 96 7.91 3.47 -2.61
CA ASN A 96 9.29 3.51 -3.06
C ASN A 96 10.21 3.07 -1.93
N ILE A 97 10.89 1.94 -2.09
CA ILE A 97 11.81 1.39 -1.10
C ILE A 97 13.02 2.31 -0.99
N THR A 98 13.22 2.92 0.19
CA THR A 98 14.35 3.82 0.45
C THR A 98 15.50 3.11 1.15
N LYS A 99 15.19 2.10 1.98
CA LYS A 99 16.16 1.18 2.56
C LYS A 99 15.65 -0.25 2.30
N PRO A 100 16.31 -1.04 1.45
CA PRO A 100 15.89 -2.41 1.20
C PRO A 100 16.06 -3.29 2.45
N PRO A 101 15.37 -4.45 2.51
CA PRO A 101 15.61 -5.45 3.53
C PRO A 101 17.08 -5.95 3.51
N GLU A 102 17.60 -6.37 4.67
CA GLU A 102 18.99 -6.84 4.81
C GLU A 102 19.12 -8.35 4.56
N ASN A 103 18.05 -9.12 4.81
CA ASN A 103 18.01 -10.58 4.77
C ASN A 103 17.14 -11.13 3.63
N GLY A 104 16.62 -10.28 2.75
CA GLY A 104 15.83 -10.68 1.59
C GLY A 104 15.62 -9.57 0.59
N THR A 105 14.74 -9.79 -0.38
CA THR A 105 14.53 -8.88 -1.51
C THR A 105 13.10 -8.94 -2.02
N PHE A 106 12.57 -7.80 -2.48
CA PHE A 106 11.26 -7.74 -3.12
C PHE A 106 11.37 -8.06 -4.60
N TYR A 107 10.45 -8.87 -5.13
CA TYR A 107 10.37 -9.24 -6.54
C TYR A 107 8.97 -9.04 -7.08
N TRP A 108 8.89 -8.82 -8.39
CA TRP A 108 7.64 -8.95 -9.14
C TRP A 108 7.24 -10.43 -9.21
N VAL A 109 5.97 -10.77 -9.03
CA VAL A 109 5.49 -12.15 -9.16
C VAL A 109 5.60 -12.63 -10.61
N ALA A 110 5.33 -11.74 -11.58
CA ALA A 110 5.35 -12.06 -13.00
C ALA A 110 6.77 -12.18 -13.61
N GLY A 111 7.85 -12.05 -12.82
CA GLY A 111 9.21 -12.27 -13.29
C GLY A 111 10.28 -12.06 -12.23
N GLU A 112 11.48 -12.58 -12.43
CA GLU A 112 12.59 -12.53 -11.46
C GLU A 112 13.28 -11.15 -11.35
N LYS A 113 12.52 -10.06 -11.51
CA LYS A 113 13.02 -8.70 -11.42
C LYS A 113 12.74 -8.12 -10.03
N GLU A 114 13.75 -7.50 -9.44
CA GLU A 114 13.60 -6.77 -8.18
C GLU A 114 12.57 -5.65 -8.28
N ALA A 115 11.76 -5.51 -7.24
CA ALA A 115 10.73 -4.50 -7.10
C ALA A 115 11.16 -3.46 -6.05
N GLN A 116 11.80 -2.37 -6.50
CA GLN A 116 12.16 -1.23 -5.64
C GLN A 116 11.05 -0.16 -5.57
N GLN A 117 10.12 -0.21 -6.52
CA GLN A 117 8.99 0.70 -6.59
C GLN A 117 7.77 -0.07 -7.13
N PHE A 118 6.62 0.11 -6.47
CA PHE A 118 5.37 -0.53 -6.84
C PHE A 118 4.17 0.30 -6.37
N THR A 119 3.01 0.06 -6.98
CA THR A 119 1.78 0.81 -6.63
C THR A 119 0.93 0.06 -5.60
N GLN A 120 -0.02 0.77 -4.99
CA GLN A 120 -1.05 0.12 -4.19
C GLN A 120 -1.86 -0.91 -5.00
N LYS A 121 -2.07 -0.66 -6.29
CA LYS A 121 -2.74 -1.63 -7.18
C LYS A 121 -1.95 -2.93 -7.28
N ASN A 122 -0.62 -2.85 -7.39
CA ASN A 122 0.23 -4.05 -7.44
C ASN A 122 0.16 -4.88 -6.15
N ILE A 123 0.08 -4.22 -4.98
CA ILE A 123 -0.11 -4.91 -3.71
C ILE A 123 -1.50 -5.58 -3.64
N ASP A 124 -2.53 -4.89 -4.11
CA ASP A 124 -3.91 -5.41 -4.11
C ASP A 124 -4.09 -6.61 -5.05
N ASP A 125 -3.42 -6.57 -6.20
CA ASP A 125 -3.45 -7.63 -7.22
C ASP A 125 -2.50 -8.79 -6.86
N GLY A 126 -1.65 -8.63 -5.85
CA GLY A 126 -0.69 -9.64 -5.39
C GLY A 126 0.53 -9.78 -6.31
N ASP A 127 0.94 -8.68 -6.96
CA ASP A 127 2.05 -8.67 -7.92
C ASP A 127 3.44 -8.59 -7.27
N ILE A 128 3.51 -8.37 -5.96
CA ILE A 128 4.77 -8.13 -5.22
C ILE A 128 4.95 -9.22 -4.18
N LEU A 129 6.13 -9.84 -4.16
CA LEU A 129 6.53 -10.77 -3.11
C LEU A 129 7.81 -10.29 -2.45
N TYR A 130 7.98 -10.63 -1.17
CA TYR A 130 9.28 -10.65 -0.51
C TYR A 130 9.81 -12.08 -0.54
N ALA A 131 11.07 -12.26 -0.92
CA ALA A 131 11.78 -13.53 -0.83
C ALA A 131 12.97 -13.39 0.13
N GLN A 132 13.10 -14.34 1.04
CA GLN A 132 14.21 -14.45 1.97
C GLN A 132 15.46 -14.97 1.25
N VAL A 133 16.59 -14.30 1.49
CA VAL A 133 17.89 -14.68 0.94
C VAL A 133 18.77 -15.28 2.04
N GLU A 134 18.82 -14.65 3.22
CA GLU A 134 19.52 -15.19 4.40
C GLU A 134 18.56 -16.06 5.23
N LEU A 135 18.62 -17.38 5.01
CA LEU A 135 17.69 -18.35 5.61
C LEU A 135 17.83 -18.49 7.14
N ASN A 136 18.94 -18.03 7.73
CA ASN A 136 19.13 -18.07 9.18
C ASN A 136 18.49 -16.87 9.91
N ALA A 137 18.10 -15.83 9.18
CA ALA A 137 17.44 -14.67 9.76
C ALA A 137 15.95 -14.97 10.02
N TYR A 138 15.46 -14.65 11.22
CA TYR A 138 14.03 -14.77 11.55
C TYR A 138 13.29 -13.43 11.45
N GLN A 139 14.01 -12.33 11.26
CA GLN A 139 13.44 -11.00 11.13
C GLN A 139 14.21 -10.18 10.09
N ASP A 140 13.51 -9.28 9.45
CA ASP A 140 14.06 -8.28 8.55
C ASP A 140 13.24 -6.99 8.66
N SER A 141 13.73 -5.90 8.09
CA SER A 141 12.98 -4.65 8.00
C SER A 141 13.40 -3.83 6.80
N PHE A 142 12.46 -3.06 6.28
CA PHE A 142 12.73 -2.14 5.18
C PHE A 142 12.07 -0.80 5.45
N GLU A 143 12.60 0.24 4.81
CA GLU A 143 12.05 1.58 4.85
C GLU A 143 11.57 1.98 3.46
N PHE A 144 10.50 2.76 3.42
CA PHE A 144 9.89 3.19 2.18
C PHE A 144 9.22 4.55 2.34
N THR A 145 9.06 5.24 1.21
CA THR A 145 8.16 6.38 1.10
C THR A 145 6.85 5.98 0.46
N LEU A 146 5.76 6.57 0.94
CA LEU A 146 4.44 6.53 0.33
C LEU A 146 4.12 7.90 -0.26
N GLY A 147 3.77 7.97 -1.54
CA GLY A 147 3.43 9.23 -2.19
C GLY A 147 2.60 9.03 -3.45
N ASN A 148 2.23 10.15 -4.07
CA ASN A 148 1.71 10.22 -5.43
C ASN A 148 2.31 11.47 -6.10
N GLU A 149 1.86 11.80 -7.32
CA GLU A 149 2.42 12.91 -8.12
C GLU A 149 2.27 14.30 -7.46
N GLU A 150 1.40 14.43 -6.46
CA GLU A 150 0.92 15.72 -5.95
C GLU A 150 1.10 15.87 -4.42
N MET A 151 1.36 14.77 -3.68
CA MET A 151 1.48 14.77 -2.23
C MET A 151 2.90 14.51 -1.73
N GLU A 152 3.20 15.04 -0.55
CA GLU A 152 4.44 14.77 0.16
C GLU A 152 4.63 13.27 0.44
N MET A 153 5.88 12.84 0.34
CA MET A 153 6.29 11.47 0.62
C MET A 153 6.29 11.19 2.12
N LEU A 154 5.46 10.25 2.57
CA LEU A 154 5.44 9.79 3.96
C LEU A 154 6.48 8.68 4.16
N GLN A 155 7.53 8.96 4.93
CA GLN A 155 8.50 7.94 5.33
C GLN A 155 7.85 6.95 6.31
N LYS A 156 8.05 5.66 6.07
CA LYS A 156 7.58 4.54 6.88
C LYS A 156 8.62 3.44 6.96
N LYS A 157 8.49 2.59 7.98
CA LYS A 157 9.29 1.39 8.19
C LYS A 157 8.36 0.20 8.46
N SER A 158 8.66 -0.93 7.86
CA SER A 158 7.93 -2.20 8.09
C SER A 158 8.89 -3.29 8.52
N ASN A 159 8.39 -4.21 9.34
CA ASN A 159 9.12 -5.42 9.72
C ASN A 159 8.58 -6.62 8.94
N ILE A 160 9.46 -7.58 8.75
CA ILE A 160 9.18 -8.88 8.14
C ILE A 160 9.62 -9.92 9.17
N ILE A 161 8.75 -10.86 9.52
CA ILE A 161 8.97 -11.81 10.62
C ILE A 161 8.67 -13.23 10.15
N VAL A 162 9.66 -14.11 10.31
CA VAL A 162 9.50 -15.55 10.12
C VAL A 162 8.92 -16.12 11.41
N LEU A 163 7.73 -16.70 11.32
CA LEU A 163 7.08 -17.35 12.45
C LEU A 163 7.61 -18.78 12.60
N PRO A 164 8.11 -19.18 13.78
CA PRO A 164 8.58 -20.53 14.00
C PRO A 164 7.42 -21.51 13.86
N LYS A 165 7.65 -22.62 13.16
CA LYS A 165 6.64 -23.67 13.00
C LYS A 165 6.72 -24.67 14.16
N ILE A 166 6.24 -24.23 15.33
CA ILE A 166 6.25 -24.98 16.58
C ILE A 166 4.85 -25.00 17.20
N GLU A 167 4.38 -26.18 17.62
CA GLU A 167 3.14 -26.34 18.37
C GLU A 167 3.47 -26.54 19.85
N THR A 168 2.82 -25.77 20.72
CA THR A 168 3.03 -25.84 22.18
C THR A 168 1.73 -26.15 22.92
N GLN A 169 1.87 -26.82 24.05
CA GLN A 169 0.76 -27.15 24.95
C GLN A 169 1.20 -26.97 26.41
N ASP A 170 0.25 -26.66 27.29
CA ASP A 170 0.54 -26.41 28.70
C ASP A 170 1.07 -27.68 29.37
N LEU A 171 2.24 -27.57 29.99
CA LEU A 171 2.82 -28.62 30.82
C LEU A 171 2.50 -28.34 32.29
N ILE A 172 1.60 -29.11 32.87
CA ILE A 172 1.31 -29.07 34.30
C ILE A 172 2.32 -29.95 35.04
N SER A 173 3.06 -29.37 35.99
CA SER A 173 4.03 -30.09 36.82
C SER A 173 3.70 -29.89 38.29
N ASP A 174 3.80 -30.97 39.06
CA ASP A 174 3.72 -30.90 40.52
C ASP A 174 5.03 -30.33 41.12
N ALA A 175 4.93 -29.76 42.32
CA ALA A 175 6.08 -29.22 43.01
C ALA A 175 7.07 -30.34 43.41
N LYS A 176 8.37 -30.11 43.15
CA LYS A 176 9.48 -31.03 43.47
C LYS A 176 9.46 -32.36 42.70
N THR A 177 8.73 -32.46 41.60
CA THR A 177 8.80 -33.60 40.68
C THR A 177 9.62 -33.27 39.44
N ILE A 178 10.11 -34.31 38.75
CA ILE A 178 10.68 -34.19 37.42
C ILE A 178 9.55 -34.52 36.43
N THR A 179 9.20 -33.55 35.60
CA THR A 179 8.19 -33.73 34.55
C THR A 179 8.89 -33.75 33.19
N GLN A 180 8.67 -34.82 32.42
CA GLN A 180 9.26 -34.97 31.11
C GLN A 180 8.54 -34.08 30.09
N VAL A 181 9.31 -33.31 29.32
CA VAL A 181 8.81 -32.62 28.12
C VAL A 181 8.89 -33.60 26.95
N ASN A 182 7.79 -33.76 26.22
CA ASN A 182 7.71 -34.56 25.01
C ASN A 182 7.03 -33.77 23.87
N ASP A 183 6.92 -34.38 22.70
CA ASP A 183 6.30 -33.81 21.50
C ASP A 183 4.82 -33.48 21.67
N GLY A 184 4.12 -34.04 22.67
CA GLY A 184 2.77 -33.61 23.04
C GLY A 184 2.71 -32.19 23.63
N PHE A 185 3.81 -31.70 24.21
CA PHE A 185 3.89 -30.35 24.81
C PHE A 185 4.72 -29.36 23.99
N LEU A 186 5.70 -29.87 23.24
CA LEU A 186 6.61 -29.07 22.42
C LEU A 186 6.91 -29.81 21.12
N ASN A 187 6.09 -29.60 20.10
CA ASN A 187 6.23 -30.23 18.80
C ASN A 187 6.91 -29.30 17.80
N ALA A 188 8.16 -29.62 17.44
CA ALA A 188 8.92 -28.93 16.41
C ALA A 188 9.22 -29.84 15.20
N SER A 189 8.49 -30.95 15.02
CA SER A 189 8.75 -31.91 13.94
C SER A 189 8.59 -31.32 12.54
N ALA A 190 7.90 -30.20 12.42
CA ALA A 190 7.76 -29.45 11.17
C ALA A 190 8.99 -28.57 10.83
N LEU A 191 9.90 -28.35 11.79
CA LEU A 191 11.20 -27.72 11.54
C LEU A 191 12.13 -28.75 10.89
N VAL A 192 12.19 -28.77 9.56
CA VAL A 192 13.20 -29.57 8.85
C VAL A 192 14.57 -28.98 9.18
N VAL A 193 15.42 -29.77 9.83
CA VAL A 193 16.82 -29.42 10.08
C VAL A 193 17.54 -29.42 8.74
N ILE A 194 17.76 -28.25 8.15
CA ILE A 194 18.65 -28.12 7.00
C ILE A 194 20.07 -28.18 7.57
N HIS A 195 20.62 -29.39 7.68
CA HIS A 195 22.06 -29.57 7.92
C HIS A 195 22.80 -29.17 6.65
N ASN A 196 23.65 -28.14 6.73
CA ASN A 196 24.77 -27.95 5.80
C ASN A 196 25.95 -28.83 6.22
#